data_AF-A0A8C6Q104-F1
#
_entry.id   AF-A0A8C6Q104-F1
#
_cell.length_a   1.000
_cell.length_b   1.000
_cell.length_c   1.000
_cell.angle_alpha   90.00
_cell.angle_beta   90.00
_cell.angle_gamma   90.00
#
_symmetry.space_group_name_H-M   'P 1'
#
loop_
_entity.id
_entity.type
_entity.pdbx_description
1 polymer ?
#
loop_
_entity_poly.entity_id
_entity_poly.type
_entity_poly.pdbx_seq_one_letter_code
_entity_poly.pdbx_strand_id
1 'polypeptide(L)'
;GSKTERSDCPELSSHFSRCNSIRVEGGTWVVYERPQYTGSQYILMRGEYPTFQSWNGFNDSIRSCRLIGYPSSRHRMRIYERPDFGGQMMELSEDLPSLQDRWRYRDIHSAHVQEGTWVFYESPNYRGRQYLLEKGEFRRHSEWGALHPVVGSIRRVVDF
;
A
#
# COMPACT_ATOMS: atom_id res chain seq x y z
N GLY A 1 7.37 2.82 25.60
CA GLY A 1 6.11 3.56 25.83
C GLY A 1 5.16 3.27 24.70
N SER A 2 3.85 3.38 24.94
CA SER A 2 2.81 3.26 23.91
C SER A 2 2.33 4.65 23.48
N LYS A 3 1.95 4.80 22.21
CA LYS A 3 1.38 6.03 21.65
C LYS A 3 0.11 5.67 20.87
N THR A 4 -0.95 6.44 21.08
CA THR A 4 -2.20 6.33 20.31
C THR A 4 -2.28 7.50 19.33
N GLU A 5 -2.57 7.19 18.07
CA GLU A 5 -2.83 8.18 17.03
C GLU A 5 -4.28 8.07 16.55
N ARG A 6 -4.88 9.22 16.20
CA ARG A 6 -6.27 9.31 15.72
C ARG A 6 -6.40 10.06 14.39
N SER A 7 -5.29 10.57 13.88
CA SER A 7 -5.19 11.31 12.63
C SER A 7 -3.81 11.09 12.01
N ASP A 8 -3.60 11.66 10.83
CA ASP A 8 -2.28 11.74 10.20
C ASP A 8 -1.23 12.32 11.16
N CYS A 9 -0.04 11.70 11.17
CA CYS A 9 1.09 12.12 11.97
C CYS A 9 2.38 12.04 11.12
N PRO A 10 2.97 13.19 10.73
CA PRO A 10 4.14 13.21 9.85
C PRO A 10 5.46 12.87 10.58
N GLU A 11 5.47 12.83 11.92
CA GLU A 11 6.68 12.60 12.72
C GLU A 11 6.34 11.94 14.06
N LEU A 12 6.75 10.68 14.22
CA LEU A 12 6.56 9.87 15.43
C LEU A 12 7.86 9.71 16.25
N SER A 13 9.01 10.15 15.74
CA SER A 13 10.32 9.93 16.40
C SER A 13 10.45 10.61 17.77
N SER A 14 9.66 11.66 18.03
CA SER A 14 9.56 12.30 19.35
C SER A 14 8.91 11.40 20.41
N HIS A 15 8.20 10.35 20.01
CA HIS A 15 7.47 9.44 20.89
C HIS A 15 8.19 8.11 21.09
N PHE A 16 8.79 7.55 20.05
CA PHE A 16 9.57 6.31 20.12
C PHE A 16 10.59 6.24 18.99
N SER A 17 11.73 5.60 19.26
CA SER A 17 12.78 5.36 18.25
C SER A 17 12.54 4.09 17.42
N ARG A 18 11.69 3.18 17.92
CA ARG A 18 11.34 1.87 17.32
C ARG A 18 9.90 1.49 17.67
N CYS A 19 9.24 0.77 16.78
CA CYS A 19 7.88 0.25 16.93
C CYS A 19 7.87 -1.27 16.68
N ASN A 20 7.72 -2.06 17.75
CA ASN A 20 7.75 -3.53 17.65
C ASN A 20 6.35 -4.17 17.58
N SER A 21 5.30 -3.42 17.87
CA SER A 21 3.93 -3.91 17.83
C SER A 21 2.96 -2.76 17.51
N ILE A 22 1.91 -3.06 16.75
CA ILE A 22 0.85 -2.09 16.41
C ILE A 22 -0.50 -2.75 16.67
N ARG A 23 -1.46 -1.97 17.16
CA ARG A 23 -2.86 -2.37 17.25
C ARG A 23 -3.71 -1.31 16.54
N VAL A 24 -4.50 -1.74 15.57
CA VAL A 24 -5.44 -0.90 14.84
C VAL A 24 -6.85 -1.21 15.33
N GLU A 25 -7.44 -0.27 16.07
CA GLU A 25 -8.79 -0.43 16.61
C GLU A 25 -9.88 -0.02 15.61
N GLY A 26 -9.58 0.92 14.71
CA GLY A 26 -10.52 1.42 13.72
C GLY A 26 -9.85 2.13 12.55
N GLY A 27 -10.53 2.06 11.40
CA GLY A 27 -10.06 2.55 10.12
C GLY A 27 -8.93 1.69 9.52
N THR A 28 -8.50 2.08 8.31
CA THR A 28 -7.29 1.53 7.70
C THR A 28 -6.20 2.59 7.74
N TRP A 29 -4.98 2.17 8.08
CA TRP A 29 -3.84 3.05 8.21
C TRP A 29 -2.76 2.67 7.21
N VAL A 30 -1.97 3.65 6.78
CA VAL A 30 -0.65 3.41 6.21
C VAL A 30 0.39 3.96 7.17
N VAL A 31 1.38 3.14 7.51
CA VAL A 31 2.53 3.53 8.33
C VAL A 31 3.79 3.50 7.49
N TYR A 32 4.71 4.42 7.76
CA TYR A 32 5.90 4.64 6.96
C TYR A 32 7.17 4.53 7.78
N GLU A 33 8.21 4.00 7.16
CA GLU A 33 9.53 3.80 7.74
C GLU A 33 10.23 5.12 8.15
N ARG A 34 9.96 6.20 7.41
CA ARG A 34 10.61 7.51 7.60
C ARG A 34 9.56 8.61 7.88
N PRO A 35 10.00 9.78 8.39
CA PRO A 35 9.13 10.92 8.57
C PRO A 35 8.56 11.41 7.22
N GLN A 36 7.53 12.25 7.30
CA GLN A 36 6.90 12.90 6.16
C GLN A 36 6.38 11.91 5.10
N TYR A 37 5.89 10.75 5.53
CA TYR A 37 5.23 9.75 4.68
C TYR A 37 6.16 9.17 3.60
N THR A 38 7.42 8.94 3.95
CA THR A 38 8.44 8.42 3.02
C THR A 38 9.02 7.08 3.46
N GLY A 39 9.72 6.40 2.53
CA GLY A 39 10.33 5.09 2.80
C GLY A 39 9.35 3.95 2.56
N SER A 40 9.62 2.80 3.18
CA SER A 40 8.75 1.63 3.08
C SER A 40 7.36 1.92 3.67
N GLN A 41 6.31 1.49 2.97
CA GLN A 41 4.91 1.66 3.37
C GLN A 41 4.35 0.32 3.88
N TYR A 42 3.49 0.36 4.89
CA TYR A 42 2.79 -0.80 5.41
C TYR A 42 1.33 -0.46 5.66
N ILE A 43 0.42 -1.16 4.98
CA ILE A 43 -1.02 -0.93 5.07
C ILE A 43 -1.59 -1.84 6.17
N LEU A 44 -2.20 -1.23 7.17
CA LEU A 44 -2.73 -1.89 8.36
C LEU A 44 -4.24 -1.71 8.42
N MET A 45 -4.96 -2.83 8.30
CA MET A 45 -6.39 -2.90 8.62
C MET A 45 -6.57 -3.18 10.12
N ARG A 46 -7.82 -3.08 10.60
CA ARG A 46 -8.19 -3.45 11.98
C ARG A 46 -7.58 -4.79 12.38
N GLY A 47 -6.91 -4.82 13.52
CA GLY A 47 -6.23 -6.02 14.00
C GLY A 47 -5.09 -5.74 14.97
N GLU A 48 -4.50 -6.82 15.45
CA GLU A 48 -3.32 -6.80 16.31
C GLU A 48 -2.11 -7.32 15.55
N TYR A 49 -1.04 -6.56 15.60
CA TYR A 49 0.21 -6.85 14.93
C TYR A 49 1.32 -6.92 15.98
N PRO A 50 1.58 -8.10 16.56
CA PRO A 50 2.47 -8.23 17.72
C PRO A 50 3.96 -8.07 17.39
N THR A 51 4.35 -8.15 16.12
CA THR A 51 5.74 -8.05 15.64
C THR A 51 5.80 -7.36 14.28
N PHE A 52 6.95 -6.83 13.88
CA PHE A 52 7.05 -6.18 12.58
C PHE A 52 6.82 -7.12 11.39
N GLN A 53 7.08 -8.41 11.56
CA GLN A 53 6.79 -9.44 10.56
C GLN A 53 5.28 -9.57 10.30
N SER A 54 4.44 -9.31 11.31
CA SER A 54 2.98 -9.43 11.15
C SER A 54 2.36 -8.35 10.25
N TRP A 55 3.05 -7.23 10.01
CA TRP A 55 2.67 -6.24 8.99
C TRP A 55 3.55 -6.28 7.73
N ASN A 56 4.29 -7.38 7.51
CA ASN A 56 5.29 -7.51 6.44
C ASN A 56 6.40 -6.45 6.49
N GLY A 57 6.76 -5.99 7.69
CA GLY A 57 7.89 -5.11 7.94
C GLY A 57 9.23 -5.74 7.59
N PHE A 58 10.15 -4.93 7.04
CA PHE A 58 11.57 -5.33 6.90
C PHE A 58 12.37 -4.99 8.17
N ASN A 59 11.88 -4.04 8.96
CA ASN A 59 12.45 -3.60 10.22
C ASN A 59 11.32 -3.04 11.14
N ASP A 60 11.71 -2.59 12.33
CA ASP A 60 10.86 -2.02 13.38
C ASP A 60 10.81 -0.47 13.34
N SER A 61 11.28 0.16 12.26
CA SER A 61 11.26 1.62 12.11
C SER A 61 9.91 2.08 11.57
N ILE A 62 9.17 2.84 12.38
CA ILE A 62 7.94 3.52 11.99
C ILE A 62 8.04 4.96 12.46
N ARG A 63 7.91 5.92 11.55
CA ARG A 63 8.18 7.34 11.82
C ARG A 63 7.11 8.31 11.34
N SER A 64 6.16 7.85 10.54
CA SER A 64 4.96 8.61 10.22
C SER A 64 3.80 7.68 9.88
N CYS A 65 2.57 8.17 9.99
CA CYS A 65 1.37 7.42 9.65
C CYS A 65 0.29 8.32 9.06
N ARG A 66 -0.57 7.76 8.21
CA ARG A 66 -1.78 8.40 7.69
C ARG A 66 -2.97 7.49 7.88
N LEU A 67 -4.11 8.09 8.16
CA LEU A 67 -5.40 7.43 8.05
C LEU A 67 -5.77 7.37 6.56
N ILE A 68 -6.03 6.18 6.05
CA ILE A 68 -6.55 6.01 4.69
C ILE A 68 -8.02 6.41 4.72
N GLY A 69 -8.40 7.38 3.89
CA GLY A 69 -9.78 7.86 3.79
C GLY A 69 -10.77 6.75 3.40
N TYR A 70 -12.05 6.97 3.67
CA TYR A 70 -13.16 6.03 3.52
C TYR A 70 -13.00 5.09 2.30
N PRO A 71 -12.58 3.81 2.51
CA PRO A 71 -12.46 2.87 1.41
C PRO A 71 -13.85 2.65 0.81
N SER A 72 -13.98 2.94 -0.47
CA SER A 72 -15.22 2.74 -1.22
C SER A 72 -15.62 1.26 -1.20
N SER A 73 -16.92 0.96 -1.13
CA SER A 73 -17.43 -0.41 -1.29
C SER A 73 -17.24 -0.96 -2.70
N ARG A 74 -16.97 -0.07 -3.67
CA ARG A 74 -16.63 -0.41 -5.05
C ARG A 74 -15.16 -0.16 -5.32
N HIS A 75 -14.55 -1.09 -6.04
CA HIS A 75 -13.15 -1.01 -6.46
C HIS A 75 -13.07 -1.20 -7.96
N ARG A 76 -12.38 -0.28 -8.64
CA ARG A 76 -12.08 -0.38 -10.05
C ARG A 76 -10.78 0.33 -10.35
N MET A 77 -9.84 -0.37 -10.97
CA MET A 77 -8.55 0.17 -11.36
C MET A 77 -8.14 -0.38 -12.73
N ARG A 78 -7.46 0.44 -13.51
CA ARG A 78 -6.80 0.02 -14.75
C ARG A 78 -5.30 0.02 -14.56
N ILE A 79 -4.64 -1.01 -15.06
CA ILE A 79 -3.18 -1.16 -15.08
C ILE A 79 -2.71 -1.24 -16.52
N TYR A 80 -1.49 -0.75 -16.77
CA TYR A 80 -0.97 -0.56 -18.13
C TYR A 80 0.48 -1.05 -18.25
N GLU A 81 0.78 -1.61 -19.42
CA GLU A 81 2.11 -2.13 -19.79
C GLU A 81 3.16 -1.04 -19.90
N ARG A 82 2.80 0.19 -20.30
CA ARG A 82 3.75 1.28 -20.52
C ARG A 82 3.41 2.51 -19.68
N PRO A 83 4.36 3.45 -19.50
CA PRO A 83 4.07 4.75 -18.91
C PRO A 83 2.97 5.49 -19.68
N ASP A 84 2.40 6.52 -19.04
CA ASP A 84 1.41 7.42 -19.64
C ASP A 84 0.18 6.68 -20.22
N PHE A 85 -0.24 5.59 -19.56
CA PHE A 85 -1.40 4.77 -19.92
C PHE A 85 -1.29 4.08 -21.29
N GLY A 86 -0.06 3.86 -21.76
CA GLY A 86 0.22 3.20 -23.04
C GLY A 86 0.30 1.67 -22.97
N GLY A 87 0.30 1.05 -24.15
CA GLY A 87 0.44 -0.40 -24.32
C GLY A 87 -0.82 -1.18 -23.97
N GLN A 88 -0.66 -2.46 -23.61
CA GLN A 88 -1.79 -3.25 -23.15
C GLN A 88 -2.37 -2.67 -21.86
N MET A 89 -3.69 -2.83 -21.69
CA MET A 89 -4.43 -2.42 -20.50
C MET A 89 -5.21 -3.61 -19.94
N MET A 90 -5.33 -3.67 -18.60
CA MET A 90 -6.26 -4.55 -17.90
C MET A 90 -7.04 -3.77 -16.85
N GLU A 91 -8.35 -4.01 -16.78
CA GLU A 91 -9.20 -3.51 -15.71
C GLU A 91 -9.37 -4.58 -14.61
N LEU A 92 -9.30 -4.15 -13.36
CA LEU A 92 -9.35 -4.96 -12.14
C LEU A 92 -10.44 -4.43 -11.21
N SER A 93 -11.21 -5.35 -10.63
CA SER A 93 -12.23 -5.07 -9.60
C SER A 93 -12.13 -6.02 -8.39
N GLU A 94 -11.17 -6.93 -8.42
CA GLU A 94 -10.97 -8.01 -7.45
C GLU A 94 -9.51 -8.12 -7.04
N ASP A 95 -9.27 -8.84 -5.95
CA ASP A 95 -7.91 -9.13 -5.49
C ASP A 95 -7.21 -10.09 -6.47
N LEU A 96 -5.90 -9.92 -6.62
CA LEU A 96 -5.08 -10.71 -7.52
C LEU A 96 -3.84 -11.22 -6.76
N PRO A 97 -3.86 -12.45 -6.21
CA PRO A 97 -2.74 -12.99 -5.43
C PRO A 97 -1.49 -13.28 -6.27
N SER A 98 -1.63 -13.41 -7.59
CA SER A 98 -0.50 -13.53 -8.53
C SER A 98 -0.83 -12.74 -9.78
N LEU A 99 -0.03 -11.71 -10.08
CA LEU A 99 -0.22 -10.86 -11.25
C LEU A 99 -0.16 -11.69 -12.54
N GLN A 100 0.73 -12.69 -12.59
CA GLN A 100 1.00 -13.52 -13.77
C GLN A 100 -0.20 -14.39 -14.18
N ASP A 101 -1.17 -14.61 -13.29
CA ASP A 101 -2.35 -15.43 -13.59
C ASP A 101 -3.28 -14.76 -14.61
N ARG A 102 -3.23 -13.42 -14.67
CA ARG A 102 -4.09 -12.63 -15.57
C ARG A 102 -3.29 -11.71 -16.48
N TRP A 103 -2.12 -11.26 -16.04
CA TRP A 103 -1.29 -10.28 -16.74
C TRP A 103 -0.01 -10.94 -17.27
N ARG A 104 0.20 -10.88 -18.58
CA ARG A 104 1.34 -11.56 -19.24
C ARG A 104 2.70 -10.92 -18.96
N TYR A 105 2.72 -9.70 -18.42
CA TYR A 105 3.95 -8.98 -18.11
C TYR A 105 4.28 -9.07 -16.62
N ARG A 106 5.55 -8.92 -16.26
CA ARG A 106 5.97 -8.83 -14.85
C ARG A 106 5.79 -7.43 -14.27
N ASP A 107 5.73 -6.43 -15.15
CA ASP A 107 5.79 -5.03 -14.78
C ASP A 107 4.45 -4.33 -15.05
N ILE A 108 4.15 -3.35 -14.20
CA ILE A 108 3.08 -2.38 -14.36
C ILE A 108 3.74 -1.00 -14.36
N HIS A 109 3.61 -0.28 -15.46
CA HIS A 109 4.29 0.99 -15.62
C HIS A 109 3.40 2.19 -15.35
N SER A 110 2.09 2.09 -15.55
CA SER A 110 1.14 3.13 -15.15
C SER A 110 -0.19 2.52 -14.70
N ALA A 111 -0.95 3.27 -13.90
CA ALA A 111 -2.22 2.82 -13.35
C ALA A 111 -3.21 3.98 -13.21
N HIS A 112 -4.50 3.67 -13.31
CA HIS A 112 -5.58 4.62 -13.02
C HIS A 112 -6.54 3.97 -12.05
N VAL A 113 -6.53 4.44 -10.80
CA VAL A 113 -7.49 4.04 -9.77
C VAL A 113 -8.75 4.87 -9.94
N GLN A 114 -9.80 4.26 -10.45
CA GLN A 114 -11.07 4.92 -10.71
C GLN A 114 -11.96 4.91 -9.47
N GLU A 115 -11.97 3.79 -8.74
CA GLU A 115 -12.78 3.56 -7.54
C GLU A 115 -11.99 2.72 -6.51
N GLY A 116 -12.19 3.02 -5.23
CA GLY A 116 -11.55 2.32 -4.11
C GLY A 116 -10.10 2.71 -3.87
N THR A 117 -9.51 2.00 -2.92
CA THR A 117 -8.09 2.10 -2.56
C THR A 117 -7.47 0.72 -2.73
N TRP A 118 -6.25 0.69 -3.26
CA TRP A 118 -5.56 -0.54 -3.65
C TRP A 118 -4.16 -0.59 -3.05
N VAL A 119 -3.63 -1.80 -2.93
CA VAL A 119 -2.25 -2.05 -2.53
C VAL A 119 -1.57 -2.91 -3.59
N PHE A 120 -0.46 -2.41 -4.13
CA PHE A 120 0.47 -3.23 -4.90
C PHE A 120 1.51 -3.85 -3.98
N TYR A 121 1.86 -5.08 -4.27
CA TYR A 121 2.91 -5.82 -3.58
C TYR A 121 3.96 -6.25 -4.60
N GLU A 122 5.25 -6.07 -4.30
CA GLU A 122 6.35 -6.47 -5.21
C GLU A 122 6.35 -7.99 -5.49
N SER A 123 5.86 -8.82 -4.56
CA SER A 123 5.85 -10.28 -4.69
C SER A 123 4.44 -10.85 -4.73
N PRO A 124 4.27 -12.08 -5.28
CA PRO A 124 3.01 -12.81 -5.19
C PRO A 124 2.58 -13.06 -3.74
N ASN A 125 1.30 -13.36 -3.55
CA ASN A 125 0.65 -13.68 -2.28
C ASN A 125 0.76 -12.55 -1.23
N TYR A 126 0.69 -11.29 -1.68
CA TYR A 126 0.65 -10.09 -0.86
C TYR A 126 1.90 -9.92 0.02
N ARG A 127 3.08 -10.10 -0.60
CA ARG A 127 4.40 -10.05 0.07
C ARG A 127 5.34 -9.02 -0.57
N GLY A 128 6.43 -8.72 0.12
CA GLY A 128 7.42 -7.75 -0.34
C GLY A 128 7.00 -6.31 0.00
N ARG A 129 7.60 -5.33 -0.67
CA ARG A 129 7.22 -3.92 -0.45
C ARG A 129 5.78 -3.68 -0.89
N GLN A 130 5.12 -2.79 -0.17
CA GLN A 130 3.74 -2.40 -0.40
C GLN A 130 3.70 -0.98 -0.93
N TYR A 131 2.75 -0.71 -1.82
CA TYR A 131 2.50 0.62 -2.37
C TYR A 131 1.01 0.91 -2.28
N LEU A 132 0.65 2.00 -1.60
CA LEU A 132 -0.72 2.47 -1.54
C LEU A 132 -1.08 3.20 -2.83
N LEU A 133 -2.19 2.82 -3.45
CA LEU A 133 -2.77 3.52 -4.59
C LEU A 133 -4.19 4.00 -4.21
N GLU A 134 -4.30 5.29 -3.92
CA GLU A 134 -5.58 5.99 -3.74
C GLU A 134 -6.16 6.40 -5.10
N LYS A 135 -7.42 6.86 -5.12
CA LYS A 135 -8.09 7.31 -6.35
C LYS A 135 -7.27 8.37 -7.09
N GLY A 136 -6.97 8.12 -8.36
CA GLY A 136 -6.16 9.02 -9.16
C GLY A 136 -5.47 8.36 -10.36
N GLU A 137 -4.69 9.18 -11.06
CA GLU A 137 -3.87 8.83 -12.21
C GLU A 137 -2.41 8.71 -11.79
N PHE A 138 -1.76 7.59 -12.12
CA PHE A 138 -0.35 7.34 -11.89
C PHE A 138 0.32 7.02 -13.22
N ARG A 139 1.02 7.98 -13.80
CA ARG A 139 1.59 7.87 -15.16
C ARG A 139 2.88 7.06 -15.22
N ARG A 140 3.49 6.80 -14.07
CA ARG A 140 4.74 6.04 -13.93
C ARG A 140 4.85 5.41 -12.54
N HIS A 141 5.64 4.36 -12.41
CA HIS A 141 5.76 3.61 -11.16
C HIS A 141 6.32 4.39 -9.97
N SER A 142 7.12 5.42 -10.24
CA SER A 142 7.63 6.31 -9.19
C SER A 142 6.52 7.11 -8.51
N GLU A 143 5.35 7.29 -9.14
CA GLU A 143 4.24 8.08 -8.56
C GLU A 143 3.49 7.34 -7.44
N TRP A 144 3.55 6.00 -7.38
CA TRP A 144 3.12 5.23 -6.20
C TRP A 144 4.27 4.90 -5.23
N GLY A 145 5.45 5.48 -5.46
CA GLY A 145 6.62 5.35 -4.58
C GLY A 145 7.49 4.12 -4.83
N ALA A 146 7.29 3.39 -5.93
CA ALA A 146 8.15 2.26 -6.28
C ALA A 146 9.45 2.71 -6.98
N LEU A 147 10.55 2.01 -6.71
CA LEU A 147 11.82 2.22 -7.42
C LEU A 147 11.83 1.54 -8.79
N HIS A 148 11.13 0.40 -8.90
CA HIS A 148 11.00 -0.41 -10.11
C HIS A 148 9.51 -0.72 -10.37
N PRO A 149 9.10 -0.96 -11.61
CA PRO A 149 7.70 -1.20 -11.99
C PRO A 149 7.19 -2.62 -11.65
N VAL A 150 7.95 -3.40 -10.88
CA VAL A 150 7.64 -4.79 -10.55
C VAL A 150 6.44 -4.86 -9.62
N VAL A 151 5.42 -5.62 -10.02
CA VAL A 151 4.25 -5.93 -9.18
C VAL A 151 3.99 -7.43 -9.23
N GLY A 152 3.93 -8.07 -8.07
CA GLY A 152 3.69 -9.51 -7.96
C GLY A 152 2.26 -9.86 -7.57
N SER A 153 1.59 -8.99 -6.80
CA SER A 153 0.18 -9.15 -6.43
C SER A 153 -0.50 -7.83 -6.13
N ILE A 154 -1.83 -7.82 -6.18
CA ILE A 154 -2.66 -6.62 -6.05
C ILE A 154 -3.81 -6.95 -5.10
N ARG A 155 -4.10 -6.07 -4.13
CA ARG A 155 -5.20 -6.26 -3.18
C ARG A 155 -6.00 -4.99 -3.01
N ARG A 156 -7.32 -5.12 -2.85
CA ARG A 156 -8.22 -4.05 -2.46
C ARG A 156 -8.06 -3.76 -0.97
N VAL A 157 -8.12 -2.48 -0.61
CA VAL A 157 -8.33 -2.06 0.78
C VAL A 157 -9.83 -2.06 1.03
N VAL A 158 -10.27 -2.95 1.91
CA VAL A 158 -11.66 -3.06 2.37
C VAL A 158 -11.67 -2.86 3.88
N ASP A 159 -12.57 -2.01 4.38
CA ASP A 159 -12.82 -1.93 5.82
C ASP A 159 -13.89 -2.97 6.17
N PHE A 160 -13.71 -3.67 7.29
CA PHE A 160 -14.65 -4.68 7.80
C PHE A 160 -15.27 -4.21 9.11
#